data_AF-A0A356UBJ0-F1
#
_entry.id   AF-A0A356UBJ0-F1
#
_cell.length_a   1.000
_cell.length_b   1.000
_cell.length_c   1.000
_cell.angle_alpha   90.00
_cell.angle_beta   90.00
_cell.angle_gamma   90.00
#
_symmetry.space_group_name_H-M   'P 1'
#
loop_
_entity.id
_entity.type
_entity.pdbx_description
1 polymer ?
#
loop_
_entity_poly.entity_id
_entity_poly.type
_entity_poly.pdbx_seq_one_letter_code
_entity_poly.pdbx_strand_id
1 'polypeptide(L)' 'YNGQDALNCIENEKIDLAILDVMLPDTDGFSICQRIREKHTFPVIMLTAKEE' A
#
# COMPACT_ATOMS: atom_id res chain seq x y z
N TYR A 1 -1.52 -5.94 10.03
CA TYR A 1 -1.93 -4.61 9.59
C TYR A 1 -2.82 -4.83 8.38
N ASN A 2 -4.10 -4.49 8.50
CA ASN A 2 -5.07 -4.62 7.41
C ASN A 2 -4.89 -3.43 6.43
N GLY A 3 -5.51 -3.48 5.26
CA GLY A 3 -5.39 -2.42 4.26
C GLY A 3 -5.90 -1.04 4.74
N GLN A 4 -6.83 -1.03 5.69
CA GLN A 4 -7.40 0.19 6.26
C GLN A 4 -6.44 0.90 7.22
N ASP A 5 -5.69 0.15 8.02
CA ASP A 5 -4.64 0.67 8.90
C ASP A 5 -3.54 1.36 8.07
N ALA A 6 -3.21 0.80 6.91
CA ALA A 6 -2.24 1.38 5.99
C ALA A 6 -2.70 2.77 5.49
N LEU A 7 -3.96 2.90 5.07
CA LEU A 7 -4.51 4.18 4.64
C LEU A 7 -4.52 5.21 5.77
N ASN A 8 -4.90 4.80 6.98
CA ASN A 8 -4.88 5.69 8.15
C ASN A 8 -3.46 6.17 8.48
N CYS A 9 -2.45 5.30 8.38
CA CYS A 9 -1.05 5.66 8.57
C CYS A 9 -0.60 6.70 7.54
N ILE A 10 -0.93 6.49 6.26
CA ILE A 10 -0.58 7.39 5.15
C ILE A 10 -1.20 8.79 5.32
N GLU A 11 -2.40 8.90 5.90
CA GLU A 11 -3.04 10.20 6.12
C GLU A 11 -2.48 10.97 7.32
N ASN A 12 -1.94 10.28 8.32
CA ASN A 12 -1.49 10.90 9.58
C ASN A 12 0.04 11.08 9.65
N GLU A 13 0.80 10.37 8.83
CA GLU A 13 2.27 10.42 8.84
C GLU A 13 2.84 10.81 7.47
N LYS A 14 3.98 11.51 7.50
CA LYS A 14 4.73 11.81 6.29
C LYS A 14 5.54 10.58 5.89
N ILE A 15 5.14 9.95 4.79
CA ILE A 15 5.81 8.77 4.24
C ILE A 15 6.75 9.18 3.10
N ASP A 16 8.01 8.76 3.21
CA ASP A 16 9.02 8.94 2.15
C ASP A 16 9.13 7.72 1.21
N LEU A 17 8.68 6.54 1.65
CA LEU A 17 8.64 5.29 0.87
C LEU A 17 7.59 4.34 1.47
N ALA A 18 6.77 3.70 0.63
CA ALA A 18 5.90 2.61 1.05
C ALA A 18 6.31 1.28 0.42
N ILE A 19 6.19 0.21 1.20
CA ILE A 19 6.33 -1.17 0.74
C ILE A 19 4.95 -1.81 0.91
N LEU A 20 4.40 -2.32 -0.19
CA LEU A 20 3.02 -2.79 -0.25
C LEU A 20 2.97 -4.21 -0.79
N ASP A 21 2.38 -5.13 -0.03
CA ASP A 21 2.11 -6.47 -0.53
C ASP A 21 0.91 -6.45 -1.48
N VAL A 22 1.04 -7.15 -2.61
CA VAL A 22 -0.03 -7.33 -3.57
C VAL A 22 -1.07 -8.32 -3.05
N MET A 23 -0.63 -9.38 -2.37
CA MET A 23 -1.54 -10.40 -1.82
C MET A 23 -1.82 -10.13 -0.34
N LEU A 24 -2.77 -9.23 -0.09
CA LEU A 24 -3.31 -9.05 1.26
C LEU A 24 -4.54 -9.96 1.45
N PRO A 25 -4.77 -10.49 2.66
CA PRO A 25 -5.90 -11.39 2.94
C PRO A 25 -7.27 -10.69 2.85
N ASP A 26 -7.30 -9.37 2.99
CA ASP A 26 -8.49 -8.54 3.12
C ASP A 26 -8.73 -7.62 1.91
N THR A 27 -7.71 -7.29 1.12
CA THR A 27 -7.84 -6.39 -0.02
C THR A 27 -6.75 -6.63 -1.07
N ASP A 28 -6.84 -5.95 -2.21
CA ASP A 28 -5.82 -5.98 -3.26
C ASP A 28 -4.83 -4.84 -3.05
N GLY A 29 -3.53 -5.14 -2.97
CA GLY A 29 -2.48 -4.14 -2.89
C GLY A 29 -2.53 -3.13 -4.05
N PHE A 30 -3.02 -3.51 -5.23
CA PHE A 30 -3.18 -2.54 -6.34
C PHE A 30 -4.24 -1.48 -6.03
N SER A 31 -5.34 -1.85 -5.36
CA SER A 31 -6.40 -0.92 -5.00
C SER A 31 -5.93 0.08 -3.95
N ILE A 32 -5.14 -0.36 -2.97
CA ILE A 32 -4.49 0.54 -2.00
C ILE A 32 -3.51 1.46 -2.75
N CYS A 33 -2.66 0.93 -3.63
CA CYS A 33 -1.71 1.73 -4.41
C CYS A 33 -2.42 2.82 -5.22
N GLN A 34 -3.53 2.51 -5.88
CA GLN A 34 -4.32 3.49 -6.61
C GLN A 34 -4.79 4.63 -5.71
N ARG A 35 -5.34 4.30 -4.53
CA ARG A 35 -5.83 5.30 -3.57
C ARG A 35 -4.71 6.15 -2.96
N ILE A 36 -3.53 5.56 -2.74
CA ILE A 36 -2.32 6.31 -2.36
C ILE A 36 -1.97 7.32 -3.45
N ARG A 37 -2.00 6.91 -4.72
CA ARG A 37 -1.63 7.76 -5.87
C ARG A 37 -2.58 8.92 -6.15
N GLU A 38 -3.81 8.86 -5.66
CA GLU A 38 -4.76 9.98 -5.73
C GLU A 38 -4.30 11.20 -4.90
N LYS A 39 -3.58 10.97 -3.80
CA LYS A 39 -3.20 12.01 -2.83
C LYS A 39 -1.68 12.16 -2.63
N HIS A 40 -0.90 11.13 -2.93
CA HIS A 40 0.53 11.06 -2.60
C HIS A 40 1.39 10.60 -3.78
N THR A 41 2.61 11.11 -3.84
CA THR A 41 3.55 10.87 -4.94
C THR A 41 4.82 10.13 -4.52
N PHE A 42 4.98 9.76 -3.24
CA PHE A 42 6.15 9.03 -2.76
C PHE A 42 6.32 7.67 -3.48
N PRO A 43 7.55 7.12 -3.59
CA PRO A 43 7.77 5.82 -4.22
C PRO A 43 7.03 4.68 -3.48
N VAL A 44 6.46 3.74 -4.25
CA VAL A 44 5.81 2.54 -3.72
C VAL A 44 6.47 1.32 -4.34
N ILE A 45 6.97 0.42 -3.51
CA ILE A 45 7.52 -0.88 -3.92
C ILE A 45 6.44 -1.93 -3.69
N MET A 46 6.02 -2.59 -4.76
CA MET A 46 5.07 -3.68 -4.71
C MET A 46 5.82 -4.99 -4.45
N LEU A 47 5.46 -5.69 -3.39
CA LEU A 47 5.91 -7.05 -3.11
C LEU A 47 4.89 -8.01 -3.69
N THR A 48 5.35 -8.92 -4.55
CA THR A 48 4.55 -10.04 -5.04
C THR A 48 5.20 -11.32 -4.56
N ALA A 49 4.42 -12.18 -3.91
CA ALA A 49 4.81 -13.58 -3.76
C ALA A 49 4.41 -14.29 -5.05
N LYS A 50 5.41 -14.72 -5.83
CA LYS A 50 5.19 -15.73 -6.86
C LYS A 50 5.42 -17.08 -6.19
N GLU A 51 4.35 -17.79 -5.85
CA GLU A 51 4.46 -19.22 -5.54
C GLU A 51 4.81 -19.95 -6.84
N GLU A 52 5.98 -20.60 -6.88
CA GLU A 52 6.31 -21.63 -7.87
C GLU A 52 5.80 -23.00 -7.40
#